data_AF-A0A099D610-F1
#
_entry.id   AF-A0A099D610-F1
#
_cell.length_a   1.000
_cell.length_b   1.000
_cell.length_c   1.000
_cell.angle_alpha   90.00
_cell.angle_beta   90.00
_cell.angle_gamma   90.00
#
_symmetry.space_group_name_H-M   'P 1'
#
loop_
_entity.id
_entity.type
_entity.pdbx_description
1 polymer ?
#
loop_
_entity_poly.entity_id
_entity_poly.type
_entity_poly.pdbx_seq_one_letter_code
_entity_poly.pdbx_strand_id
1 'polypeptide(L)'
;MDRFREFLRTQILHDLERLTDARRDGESGTNTCSTAHVTRGFRECELKARILDQHRYCGTGHGPCDVLNTSFPHEDERGCLTRALLGLPYNDRPGYHHRWRP
;
A
#
# COMPACT_ATOMS: atom_id res chain seq x y z
N MET A 1 0.11 4.58 -16.80
CA MET A 1 -0.51 3.41 -16.12
C MET A 1 -0.23 3.54 -14.64
N ASP A 2 -1.24 3.57 -13.76
CA ASP A 2 -1.05 3.77 -12.31
C ASP A 2 -0.59 2.46 -11.62
N ARG A 3 0.72 2.22 -11.65
CA ARG A 3 1.37 1.01 -11.09
C ARG A 3 1.02 0.76 -9.63
N PHE A 4 0.74 1.80 -8.85
CA PHE A 4 0.38 1.63 -7.45
C PHE A 4 -1.06 1.15 -7.27
N ARG A 5 -1.99 1.65 -8.10
CA ARG A 5 -3.36 1.16 -8.12
C ARG A 5 -3.42 -0.31 -8.51
N GLU A 6 -2.56 -0.73 -9.42
CA GLU A 6 -2.39 -2.14 -9.79
C GLU A 6 -1.83 -2.97 -8.62
N PHE A 7 -0.77 -2.48 -7.95
CA PHE A 7 -0.25 -3.10 -6.73
C PHE A 7 -1.31 -3.28 -5.64
N LEU A 8 -2.10 -2.24 -5.34
CA LEU A 8 -3.18 -2.33 -4.34
C LEU A 8 -4.25 -3.36 -4.72
N ARG A 9 -4.62 -3.42 -6.01
CA ARG A 9 -5.57 -4.43 -6.50
C ARG A 9 -5.03 -5.84 -6.30
N THR A 10 -3.78 -6.08 -6.68
CA THR A 10 -3.13 -7.39 -6.50
C THR A 10 -3.06 -7.78 -5.02
N GLN A 11 -2.71 -6.85 -4.13
CA GLN A 11 -2.67 -7.11 -2.70
C GLN A 11 -4.06 -7.49 -2.14
N ILE A 12 -5.11 -6.77 -2.53
CA ILE A 12 -6.50 -7.06 -2.13
C ILE A 12 -6.93 -8.45 -2.61
N LEU A 13 -6.60 -8.83 -3.86
CA LEU A 13 -6.93 -10.14 -4.40
C LEU A 13 -6.26 -11.27 -3.59
N HIS A 14 -4.96 -11.13 -3.29
CA HIS A 14 -4.26 -12.11 -2.45
C HIS A 14 -4.85 -12.20 -1.04
N ASP A 15 -5.23 -11.07 -0.44
CA ASP A 15 -5.86 -11.08 0.89
C ASP A 15 -7.25 -11.75 0.85
N LEU A 16 -8.03 -11.59 -0.23
CA LEU A 16 -9.30 -12.29 -0.44
C LEU A 16 -9.13 -13.80 -0.63
N GLU A 17 -8.11 -14.23 -1.37
CA GLU A 17 -7.75 -15.65 -1.51
C GLU A 17 -7.44 -16.27 -0.13
N ARG A 18 -6.63 -15.59 0.68
CA ARG A 18 -6.30 -16.04 2.04
C ARG A 18 -7.50 -16.11 2.97
N LEU A 19 -8.50 -15.23 2.84
CA LEU A 19 -9.77 -15.34 3.57
C LEU A 19 -10.57 -16.57 3.14
N THR A 20 -10.57 -16.87 1.85
CA THR A 20 -11.26 -18.05 1.30
C THR A 20 -10.64 -19.33 1.84
N ASP A 21 -9.31 -19.39 1.88
CA ASP A 21 -8.57 -20.51 2.47
C ASP A 21 -8.83 -20.62 3.98
N ALA A 22 -8.79 -19.51 4.72
CA ALA A 22 -9.07 -19.50 6.16
C ALA A 22 -10.49 -19.99 6.49
N ARG A 23 -11.47 -19.70 5.63
CA ARG A 23 -12.83 -20.21 5.77
C ARG A 23 -12.88 -21.72 5.55
N ARG A 24 -12.25 -22.22 4.49
CA ARG A 24 -12.19 -23.66 4.19
C ARG A 24 -11.48 -24.45 5.30
N ASP A 25 -10.43 -23.86 5.85
CA ASP A 25 -9.68 -24.33 7.01
C ASP A 25 -10.59 -24.46 8.25
N GLY A 26 -11.34 -23.41 8.56
CA GLY A 26 -12.32 -23.42 9.65
C GLY A 26 -13.43 -24.48 9.48
N GLU A 27 -13.91 -24.69 8.26
CA GLU A 27 -14.92 -25.71 7.93
C GLU A 27 -14.37 -27.15 8.03
N SER A 28 -13.07 -27.35 7.85
CA SER A 28 -12.39 -28.67 7.89
C SER A 28 -11.69 -28.98 9.21
N GLY A 29 -11.67 -28.03 10.15
CA GLY A 29 -11.03 -28.18 11.47
C GLY A 29 -9.50 -28.04 11.46
N THR A 30 -8.89 -27.70 10.32
CA THR A 30 -7.46 -27.40 10.19
C THR A 30 -7.25 -25.90 10.30
N ASN A 31 -6.47 -25.43 11.28
CA ASN A 31 -6.29 -24.00 11.51
C ASN A 31 -4.93 -23.51 10.98
N THR A 32 -4.74 -23.57 9.65
CA THR A 32 -3.48 -23.20 9.00
C THR A 32 -3.40 -21.72 8.62
N CYS A 33 -4.52 -21.02 8.44
CA CYS A 33 -4.55 -19.62 8.04
C CYS A 33 -5.02 -18.67 9.17
N SER A 34 -4.14 -17.76 9.61
CA SER A 34 -4.49 -16.73 10.60
C SER A 34 -5.21 -15.53 9.96
N THR A 35 -6.48 -15.34 10.31
CA THR A 35 -7.33 -14.22 9.87
C THR A 35 -6.84 -12.84 10.34
N ALA A 36 -6.00 -12.79 11.39
CA ALA A 36 -5.43 -11.56 11.91
C ALA A 36 -4.49 -10.88 10.90
N HIS A 37 -3.65 -11.66 10.19
CA HIS A 37 -2.76 -11.14 9.16
C HIS A 37 -3.54 -10.57 7.97
N VAL A 38 -4.65 -11.21 7.62
CA VAL A 38 -5.49 -10.79 6.49
C VAL A 38 -6.25 -9.50 6.81
N THR A 39 -6.82 -9.40 8.02
CA THR A 39 -7.45 -8.15 8.50
C THR A 39 -6.48 -6.98 8.52
N ARG A 40 -5.21 -7.24 8.88
CA ARG A 40 -4.14 -6.25 8.80
C ARG A 40 -3.87 -5.80 7.36
N GLY A 41 -3.81 -6.74 6.40
CA GLY A 41 -3.61 -6.44 4.97
C GLY A 41 -4.67 -5.49 4.41
N PHE A 42 -5.96 -5.74 4.72
CA PHE A 42 -7.05 -4.84 4.32
C PHE A 42 -6.93 -3.44 4.93
N ARG A 43 -6.62 -3.35 6.24
CA ARG A 43 -6.39 -2.05 6.90
C ARG A 43 -5.22 -1.29 6.29
N GLU A 44 -4.13 -1.99 5.96
CA GLU A 44 -2.99 -1.38 5.26
C GLU A 44 -3.39 -0.85 3.89
N CYS A 45 -4.18 -1.61 3.11
CA CYS A 45 -4.68 -1.16 1.81
C CYS A 45 -5.60 0.06 1.92
N GLU A 46 -6.51 0.07 2.90
CA GLU A 46 -7.40 1.19 3.18
C GLU A 46 -6.61 2.47 3.54
N LEU A 47 -5.65 2.36 4.45
CA LEU A 47 -4.81 3.48 4.86
C LEU A 47 -3.99 4.03 3.69
N LYS A 48 -3.40 3.15 2.88
CA LYS A 48 -2.67 3.51 1.67
C LYS A 48 -3.55 4.26 0.66
N ALA A 49 -4.79 3.81 0.46
CA ALA A 49 -5.74 4.48 -0.41
C ALA A 49 -6.13 5.88 0.09
N ARG A 50 -6.36 6.04 1.41
CA ARG A 50 -6.63 7.35 2.01
C ARG A 50 -5.46 8.31 1.86
N ILE A 51 -4.24 7.84 2.10
CA ILE A 51 -3.02 8.67 1.91
C ILE A 51 -2.91 9.09 0.45
N LEU A 52 -3.17 8.20 -0.52
CA LEU A 52 -3.14 8.60 -1.91
C LEU A 52 -4.14 9.71 -2.25
N ASP A 53 -5.38 9.60 -1.77
CA ASP A 53 -6.41 10.60 -2.06
C ASP A 53 -6.03 11.96 -1.46
N GLN A 54 -5.47 12.00 -0.25
CA GLN A 54 -4.92 13.22 0.34
C GLN A 54 -3.79 13.85 -0.49
N HIS A 55 -2.98 13.02 -1.13
CA HIS A 55 -1.80 13.45 -1.90
C HIS A 55 -2.08 13.61 -3.41
N ARG A 56 -3.32 13.48 -3.87
CA ARG A 56 -3.68 13.55 -5.30
C ARG A 56 -3.39 14.91 -5.95
N TYR A 57 -3.36 15.98 -5.17
CA TYR A 57 -3.14 17.36 -5.62
C TYR A 57 -1.71 17.87 -5.36
N CYS A 58 -0.80 17.03 -4.86
CA CYS A 58 0.61 17.40 -4.75
C CYS A 58 1.18 17.72 -6.13
N GLY A 59 2.03 18.76 -6.21
CA GLY A 59 2.55 19.32 -7.45
C GLY A 59 1.65 20.38 -8.09
N THR A 60 0.48 20.70 -7.50
CA THR A 60 -0.45 21.73 -8.01
C THR A 60 -0.56 22.98 -7.13
N GLY A 61 0.14 23.02 -6.00
CA GLY A 61 0.10 24.13 -5.02
C GLY A 61 -0.97 23.96 -3.93
N HIS A 62 -1.66 22.81 -3.90
CA HIS A 62 -2.75 22.51 -2.96
C HIS A 62 -2.57 21.18 -2.23
N GLY A 63 -1.48 20.46 -2.49
CA GLY A 63 -1.18 19.18 -1.85
C GLY A 63 -0.38 19.34 -0.55
N PRO A 64 -0.48 18.35 0.36
CA PRO A 64 0.24 18.37 1.64
C PRO A 64 1.77 18.37 1.49
N CYS A 65 2.30 17.96 0.34
CA CYS A 65 3.74 18.01 0.07
C CYS A 65 4.21 19.33 -0.54
N ASP A 66 3.31 20.21 -0.97
CA ASP A 66 3.67 21.48 -1.63
C ASP A 66 4.22 22.50 -0.62
N VAL A 67 3.79 22.41 0.64
CA VAL A 67 4.29 23.25 1.76
C VAL A 67 5.68 22.86 2.25
N LEU A 68 6.19 21.68 1.88
CA LEU A 68 7.51 21.22 2.31
C LEU A 68 8.65 21.91 1.54
N ASN A 69 8.33 22.78 0.57
CA ASN A 69 9.27 23.48 -0.30
C ASN A 69 10.29 22.55 -0.98
N THR A 70 9.90 21.29 -1.16
CA THR A 70 10.68 20.26 -1.82
C THR A 70 10.36 20.29 -3.31
N SER A 71 11.32 20.71 -4.12
CA SER A 71 11.21 20.62 -5.58
C SER A 71 11.19 19.14 -5.98
N PHE A 72 10.06 18.68 -6.53
CA PHE A 72 9.97 17.32 -7.08
C PHE A 72 10.61 17.29 -8.47
N PRO A 73 11.43 16.27 -8.79
CA PRO A 73 11.88 16.09 -10.16
C PRO A 73 10.66 15.89 -11.06
N HIS A 74 10.51 16.72 -12.10
CA HIS A 74 9.42 16.65 -13.07
C HIS A 74 9.28 15.27 -13.74
N GLU A 75 10.37 14.49 -13.74
CA GLU A 75 10.47 13.16 -14.32
C GLU A 75 9.81 12.06 -13.47
N ASP A 76 9.60 12.29 -12.17
CA ASP A 76 8.81 11.36 -11.36
C ASP A 76 7.33 11.71 -11.54
N GLU A 77 6.60 10.91 -12.34
CA GLU A 77 5.15 11.00 -12.58
C GLU A 77 4.32 11.16 -11.28
N ARG A 78 4.93 10.89 -10.12
CA ARG A 78 4.30 10.93 -8.81
C ARG A 78 4.28 12.30 -8.16
N GLY A 79 5.12 13.27 -8.58
CA GLY A 79 5.09 14.68 -8.12
C GLY A 79 5.04 14.90 -6.59
N CYS A 80 5.35 13.85 -5.82
CA CYS A 80 5.06 13.75 -4.40
C CYS A 80 5.86 12.58 -3.80
N LEU A 81 6.75 12.90 -2.85
CA LEU A 81 7.59 11.90 -2.16
C LEU A 81 6.77 10.78 -1.51
N THR A 82 5.62 11.11 -0.90
CA THR A 82 4.74 10.10 -0.29
C THR A 82 4.20 9.13 -1.33
N ARG A 83 3.75 9.64 -2.48
CA ARG A 83 3.28 8.77 -3.58
C ARG A 83 4.42 7.95 -4.16
N ALA A 84 5.62 8.52 -4.26
CA ALA A 84 6.83 7.81 -4.69
C ALA A 84 7.16 6.63 -3.76
N LEU A 85 7.23 6.88 -2.45
CA LEU A 85 7.51 5.85 -1.44
C LEU A 85 6.43 4.78 -1.35
N LEU A 86 5.15 5.16 -1.48
CA LEU A 86 4.05 4.20 -1.50
C LEU A 86 4.11 3.31 -2.74
N GLY A 87 4.46 3.87 -3.89
CA GLY A 87 4.65 3.17 -5.16
C GLY A 87 5.79 2.13 -5.17
N LEU A 88 6.71 2.18 -4.20
CA LEU A 88 7.80 1.23 -4.10
C LEU A 88 7.35 -0.03 -3.33
N PRO A 89 7.66 -1.23 -3.86
CA PRO A 89 7.64 -2.46 -3.07
C PRO A 89 8.40 -2.24 -1.75
N TYR A 90 7.95 -2.85 -0.66
CA TYR A 90 8.56 -2.61 0.67
C TYR A 90 10.08 -2.80 0.66
N ASN A 91 10.57 -3.82 -0.05
CA ASN A 91 11.99 -4.14 -0.18
C ASN A 91 12.80 -3.04 -0.89
N ASP A 92 12.15 -2.24 -1.73
CA ASP A 92 12.80 -1.23 -2.57
C ASP A 92 12.72 0.17 -1.94
N ARG A 93 12.16 0.28 -0.73
CA ARG A 93 12.05 1.56 -0.02
C ARG A 93 13.41 1.94 0.58
N PRO A 94 13.91 3.17 0.35
CA PRO A 94 15.13 3.64 1.00
C PRO A 94 15.02 3.53 2.53
N GLY A 95 16.02 2.90 3.16
CA GLY A 95 16.04 2.68 4.62
C GLY A 95 15.19 1.51 5.12
N TYR A 96 14.66 0.67 4.23
CA TYR A 96 13.94 -0.53 4.62
C TYR A 96 14.82 -1.50 5.42
N HIS A 97 14.33 -1.92 6.57
CA HIS A 97 14.94 -2.96 7.40
C HIS A 97 14.06 -4.20 7.38
N HIS A 98 14.65 -5.38 7.20
CA HIS A 98 13.95 -6.67 7.12
C HIS A 98 13.01 -6.97 8.32
N ARG A 99 13.26 -6.34 9.48
CA ARG A 99 12.42 -6.46 10.68
C ARG A 99 11.08 -5.73 10.56
N TRP A 100 10.91 -4.89 9.56
CA TRP A 100 9.66 -4.15 9.27
C TRP A 100 8.79 -4.86 8.25
N ARG A 101 9.20 -6.06 7.81
CA ARG A 101 8.37 -6.95 7.00
C ARG A 101 7.15 -7.37 7.84
N PRO A 102 5.92 -7.30 7.29
CA PRO A 102 4.71 -7.72 7.98
C PRO A 102 4.74 -9.15 8.51
#